data_AF-A0A3B0CBH1-F1
#
_entry.id   AF-A0A3B0CBH1-F1
#
_cell.length_a   1.000
_cell.length_b   1.000
_cell.length_c   1.000
_cell.angle_alpha   90.00
_cell.angle_beta   90.00
_cell.angle_gamma   90.00
#
_symmetry.space_group_name_H-M   'P 1'
#
loop_
_entity.id
_entity.type
_entity.pdbx_description
1 polymer ?
#
loop_
_entity_poly.entity_id
_entity_poly.type
_entity_poly.pdbx_seq_one_letter_code
_entity_poly.pdbx_strand_id
1 'polypeptide(L)'
;MSFQDLDYSNIKEKSILGRYVSHRQLAKYVNTLRKPFSVETMGLSVENRSIESITVGSGKQRILMWSQMHGNESTTTKAVLDLMNFLNSEKGESLDILQKCTLKIIPMLNPDGAEVYTRVNANKIDLNRDAKKLTQPESKLLRTVYEDFRPHYCLNLHDQRTIFNVGHTPKPATASFLAPASDEQRTITESRKKSMKLVGAIDHDLNSCISGQIGRYDDTYNANCVGDTFQALGTPTVLFEAGHFVDDYEREQTRKYIFYALVLALKNISEDGHKHFTETDYFNIPENNKQFFDILILNASAINSSFNGKDSLGILYTEVLKNGKIHFVPKIEMVGELEGYFGHQSYNCLNSNDLKLLKQQPFWEDIAN
;
A
#
# COMPACT_ATOMS: atom_id res chain seq x y z
N MET A 1 14.15 18.20 12.71
CA MET A 1 13.53 18.71 11.47
C MET A 1 12.20 17.98 11.35
N SER A 2 11.10 18.67 11.02
CA SER A 2 9.83 17.99 10.79
C SER A 2 9.97 17.21 9.47
N PHE A 3 9.39 16.01 9.36
CA PHE A 3 9.38 15.28 8.08
C PHE A 3 8.68 16.08 6.96
N GLN A 4 7.86 17.06 7.34
CA GLN A 4 7.23 18.03 6.44
C GLN A 4 8.21 19.01 5.80
N ASP A 5 9.38 19.23 6.41
CA ASP A 5 10.44 20.10 5.87
C ASP A 5 11.29 19.39 4.79
N LEU A 6 11.06 18.08 4.58
CA LEU A 6 11.74 17.32 3.54
C LEU A 6 11.32 17.82 2.17
N ASP A 7 12.30 18.25 1.37
CA ASP A 7 12.10 18.56 -0.04
C ASP A 7 11.90 17.27 -0.84
N TYR A 8 10.65 16.79 -0.82
CA TYR A 8 10.26 15.56 -1.50
C TYR A 8 10.56 15.59 -3.00
N SER A 9 10.57 16.78 -3.63
CA SER A 9 10.86 16.90 -5.06
C SER A 9 12.29 16.49 -5.44
N ASN A 10 13.22 16.64 -4.48
CA ASN A 10 14.61 16.23 -4.59
C ASN A 10 14.86 14.80 -4.09
N ILE A 11 13.98 14.27 -3.23
CA ILE A 11 14.07 12.89 -2.74
C ILE A 11 13.45 11.90 -3.74
N LYS A 12 12.34 12.28 -4.38
CA LYS A 12 11.56 11.39 -5.25
C LYS A 12 12.42 10.77 -6.37
N GLU A 13 12.36 9.44 -6.50
CA GLU A 13 12.95 8.72 -7.63
C GLU A 13 12.16 9.00 -8.92
N LYS A 14 12.82 9.62 -9.91
CA LYS A 14 12.16 10.19 -11.10
C LYS A 14 12.07 9.22 -12.28
N SER A 15 12.84 8.13 -12.30
CA SER A 15 12.86 7.17 -13.41
C SER A 15 11.73 6.14 -13.39
N ILE A 16 11.03 6.00 -12.26
CA ILE A 16 9.92 5.06 -12.08
C ILE A 16 8.68 5.84 -11.64
N LEU A 17 7.65 5.82 -12.49
CA LEU A 17 6.42 6.60 -12.36
C LEU A 17 5.21 5.74 -12.70
N GLY A 18 4.05 6.15 -12.16
CA GLY A 18 2.76 5.56 -12.48
C GLY A 18 2.52 4.21 -11.83
N ARG A 19 1.55 3.45 -12.36
CA ARG A 19 1.06 2.22 -11.74
C ARG A 19 1.88 0.96 -12.03
N TYR A 20 2.56 0.90 -13.17
CA TYR A 20 3.28 -0.29 -13.59
C TYR A 20 4.77 -0.17 -13.28
N VAL A 21 5.28 -1.09 -12.45
CA VAL A 21 6.71 -1.23 -12.14
C VAL A 21 7.13 -2.66 -12.45
N SER A 22 7.83 -2.83 -13.58
CA SER A 22 8.41 -4.12 -13.98
C SER A 22 9.68 -4.44 -13.21
N HIS A 23 10.03 -5.73 -13.18
CA HIS A 23 11.32 -6.19 -12.64
C HIS A 23 12.50 -5.50 -13.30
N ARG A 24 12.45 -5.30 -14.63
CA ARG A 24 13.51 -4.61 -15.39
C ARG A 24 13.67 -3.14 -14.99
N GLN A 25 12.58 -2.41 -14.76
CA GLN A 25 12.65 -1.02 -14.32
C GLN A 25 13.29 -0.93 -12.93
N LEU A 26 12.85 -1.79 -12.01
CA LEU A 26 13.41 -1.85 -10.66
C LEU A 26 14.89 -2.22 -10.68
N ALA A 27 15.28 -3.24 -11.45
CA ALA A 27 16.68 -3.68 -11.56
C ALA A 27 17.60 -2.56 -12.06
N LYS A 28 17.13 -1.69 -12.98
CA LYS A 28 17.91 -0.52 -13.41
C LYS A 28 18.21 0.42 -12.25
N TYR A 29 17.23 0.70 -11.39
CA TYR A 29 17.42 1.53 -10.20
C TYR A 29 18.33 0.84 -9.18
N VAL A 30 18.05 -0.42 -8.84
CA VAL A 30 18.86 -1.17 -7.86
C VAL A 30 20.34 -1.22 -8.27
N ASN A 31 20.63 -1.35 -9.57
CA ASN A 31 21.99 -1.33 -10.11
C ASN A 31 22.70 0.04 -10.03
N THR A 32 22.00 1.13 -9.71
CA THR A 32 22.64 2.44 -9.43
C THR A 32 23.06 2.58 -7.98
N LEU A 33 22.50 1.77 -7.06
CA LEU A 33 22.82 1.84 -5.65
C LEU A 33 24.29 1.50 -5.39
N ARG A 34 24.92 2.32 -4.55
CA ARG A 34 26.31 2.17 -4.10
C ARG A 34 26.31 2.20 -2.58
N LYS A 35 27.50 2.21 -1.96
CA LYS A 35 27.60 2.51 -0.52
C LYS A 35 26.81 3.79 -0.19
N PRO A 36 26.03 3.81 0.90
CA PRO A 36 26.04 2.84 2.02
C PRO A 36 25.21 1.56 1.81
N PHE A 37 24.56 1.36 0.66
CA PHE A 37 23.73 0.20 0.36
C PHE A 37 24.56 -1.03 -0.04
N SER A 38 24.18 -2.20 0.48
CA SER A 38 24.62 -3.53 0.02
C SER A 38 23.46 -4.22 -0.67
N VAL A 39 23.65 -4.63 -1.92
CA VAL A 39 22.65 -5.33 -2.73
C VAL A 39 23.06 -6.80 -2.88
N GLU A 40 22.13 -7.70 -2.59
CA GLU A 40 22.35 -9.15 -2.66
C GLU A 40 21.18 -9.83 -3.37
N THR A 41 21.48 -10.73 -4.31
CA THR A 41 20.49 -11.63 -4.89
C THR A 41 20.19 -12.75 -3.91
N MET A 42 18.97 -12.74 -3.36
CA MET A 42 18.53 -13.71 -2.35
C MET A 42 18.11 -15.04 -2.96
N GLY A 43 17.71 -15.04 -4.23
CA GLY A 43 17.26 -16.22 -4.95
C GLY A 43 16.46 -15.85 -6.21
N LEU A 44 15.70 -16.82 -6.70
CA LEU A 44 14.95 -16.71 -7.94
C LEU A 44 13.45 -16.99 -7.71
N SER A 45 12.60 -16.33 -8.49
CA SER A 45 11.17 -16.62 -8.60
C SER A 45 10.89 -17.91 -9.37
N VAL A 46 9.61 -18.28 -9.50
CA VAL A 46 9.18 -19.46 -10.29
C VAL A 46 9.68 -19.41 -11.74
N GLU A 47 9.63 -18.24 -12.40
CA GLU A 47 10.12 -18.05 -13.77
C GLU A 47 11.60 -17.61 -13.83
N ASN A 48 12.37 -17.88 -12.77
CA ASN A 48 13.81 -17.60 -12.67
C ASN A 48 14.19 -16.11 -12.77
N ARG A 49 13.31 -15.19 -12.36
CA ARG A 49 13.68 -13.77 -12.19
C ARG A 49 14.33 -13.59 -10.83
N SER A 50 15.36 -12.75 -10.77
CA SER A 50 16.12 -12.53 -9.54
C SER A 50 15.30 -11.72 -8.51
N ILE A 51 15.42 -12.10 -7.25
CA ILE A 51 14.83 -11.38 -6.11
C ILE A 51 15.98 -10.81 -5.29
N GLU A 52 16.06 -9.47 -5.29
CA GLU A 52 17.13 -8.74 -4.62
C GLU A 52 16.72 -8.32 -3.21
N SER A 53 17.68 -8.28 -2.30
CA SER A 53 17.57 -7.54 -1.05
C SER A 53 18.56 -6.37 -1.03
N ILE A 54 18.15 -5.30 -0.36
CA ILE A 54 18.97 -4.11 -0.10
C ILE A 54 19.17 -4.01 1.41
N THR A 55 20.42 -3.98 1.85
CA THR A 55 20.78 -3.79 3.26
C THR A 55 21.46 -2.44 3.44
N VAL A 56 21.08 -1.69 4.48
CA VAL A 56 21.67 -0.39 4.81
C VAL A 56 21.59 -0.10 6.31
N GLY A 57 22.54 0.69 6.81
CA GLY A 57 22.66 1.02 8.23
C GLY A 57 23.51 0.01 9.00
N SER A 58 23.80 0.34 10.24
CA SER A 58 24.70 -0.43 11.11
C SER A 58 24.18 -0.57 12.55
N GLY A 59 22.99 -0.03 12.81
CA GLY A 59 22.45 0.00 14.15
C GLY A 59 21.80 -1.32 14.58
N LYS A 60 21.61 -1.46 15.89
CA LYS A 60 21.15 -2.72 16.50
C LYS A 60 19.70 -3.06 16.16
N GLN A 61 18.90 -2.07 15.77
CA GLN A 61 17.49 -2.27 15.49
C GLN A 61 17.29 -2.83 14.07
N ARG A 62 17.09 -4.14 13.97
CA ARG A 62 16.91 -4.82 12.68
C ARG A 62 15.47 -4.71 12.20
N ILE A 63 15.28 -4.18 10.99
CA ILE A 63 13.95 -3.95 10.40
C ILE A 63 13.89 -4.63 9.04
N LEU A 64 12.97 -5.58 8.88
CA LEU A 64 12.70 -6.25 7.62
C LEU A 64 11.54 -5.54 6.91
N MET A 65 11.71 -5.20 5.64
CA MET A 65 10.68 -4.60 4.82
C MET A 65 10.53 -5.40 3.53
N TRP A 66 9.30 -5.64 3.07
CA TRP A 66 9.09 -6.24 1.76
C TRP A 66 7.90 -5.60 1.06
N SER A 67 8.00 -5.48 -0.26
CA SER A 67 6.96 -4.89 -1.12
C SER A 67 6.75 -5.74 -2.37
N GLN A 68 5.68 -5.43 -3.12
CA GLN A 68 5.28 -6.12 -4.33
C GLN A 68 5.24 -7.65 -4.19
N MET A 69 4.77 -8.16 -3.04
CA MET A 69 4.44 -9.59 -2.93
C MET A 69 3.20 -9.94 -3.75
N HIS A 70 2.31 -8.96 -3.93
CA HIS A 70 1.37 -8.92 -5.03
C HIS A 70 1.96 -8.08 -6.15
N GLY A 71 2.07 -8.64 -7.35
CA GLY A 71 2.80 -8.02 -8.44
C GLY A 71 2.21 -6.70 -8.95
N ASN A 72 0.89 -6.51 -8.80
CA ASN A 72 0.17 -5.31 -9.23
C ASN A 72 0.17 -4.16 -8.21
N GLU A 73 0.81 -4.32 -7.04
CA GLU A 73 0.78 -3.36 -5.92
C GLU A 73 2.13 -2.62 -5.81
N SER A 74 2.40 -1.71 -6.76
CA SER A 74 3.73 -1.09 -6.93
C SER A 74 3.94 0.22 -6.17
N THR A 75 2.88 0.80 -5.56
CA THR A 75 2.97 2.14 -4.97
C THR A 75 3.97 2.16 -3.81
N THR A 76 3.94 1.15 -2.96
CA THR A 76 4.87 1.06 -1.84
C THR A 76 6.31 0.74 -2.29
N THR A 77 6.51 -0.01 -3.38
CA THR A 77 7.85 -0.19 -3.99
C THR A 77 8.43 1.15 -4.40
N LYS A 78 7.64 2.01 -5.05
CA LYS A 78 8.08 3.37 -5.42
C LYS A 78 8.45 4.21 -4.19
N ALA A 79 7.68 4.11 -3.10
CA ALA A 79 7.97 4.81 -1.85
C ALA A 79 9.26 4.29 -1.18
N VAL A 80 9.56 3.00 -1.30
CA VAL A 80 10.84 2.42 -0.87
C VAL A 80 12.01 3.03 -1.65
N LEU A 81 11.88 3.29 -2.95
CA LEU A 81 12.95 3.93 -3.72
C LEU A 81 13.18 5.37 -3.27
N ASP A 82 12.10 6.11 -2.98
CA ASP A 82 12.19 7.44 -2.38
C ASP A 82 12.91 7.39 -1.02
N LEU A 83 12.63 6.35 -0.22
CA LEU A 83 13.32 6.11 1.05
C LEU A 83 14.82 5.84 0.85
N MET A 84 15.21 5.10 -0.19
CA MET A 84 16.63 4.90 -0.52
C MET A 84 17.31 6.22 -0.90
N ASN A 85 16.66 7.08 -1.68
CA ASN A 85 17.20 8.39 -1.99
C ASN A 85 17.35 9.28 -0.74
N PHE A 86 16.38 9.23 0.19
CA PHE A 86 16.48 9.93 1.49
C PHE A 86 17.64 9.40 2.33
N LEU A 87 17.76 8.07 2.47
CA LEU A 87 18.81 7.44 3.29
C LEU A 87 20.22 7.60 2.70
N ASN A 88 20.32 7.80 1.38
CA ASN A 88 21.59 8.10 0.70
C ASN A 88 22.17 9.47 1.08
N SER A 89 21.37 10.36 1.67
CA SER A 89 21.86 11.68 2.09
C SER A 89 22.87 11.60 3.25
N GLU A 90 22.79 10.54 4.08
CA GLU A 90 23.61 10.30 5.27
C GLU A 90 23.76 11.53 6.18
N LYS A 91 22.69 12.33 6.29
CA LYS A 91 22.66 13.59 7.04
C LYS A 91 21.39 13.71 7.88
N GLY A 92 21.50 14.41 9.00
CA GLY A 92 20.38 14.65 9.92
C GLY A 92 19.65 13.36 10.28
N GLU A 93 18.33 13.36 10.13
CA GLU A 93 17.47 12.23 10.46
C GLU A 93 17.81 10.94 9.69
N SER A 94 18.28 11.04 8.44
CA SER A 94 18.77 9.87 7.69
C SER A 94 19.95 9.22 8.39
N LEU A 95 20.93 10.00 8.86
CA LEU A 95 22.10 9.48 9.56
C LEU A 95 21.72 8.85 10.91
N ASP A 96 20.83 9.50 11.66
CA ASP A 96 20.36 9.02 12.96
C ASP A 96 19.66 7.66 12.83
N ILE A 97 18.81 7.50 11.79
CA ILE A 97 18.17 6.23 11.46
C ILE A 97 19.24 5.18 11.12
N LEU A 98 20.21 5.48 10.25
CA LEU A 98 21.24 4.50 9.82
C LEU A 98 22.20 4.08 10.93
N GLN A 99 22.41 4.91 11.96
CA GLN A 99 23.23 4.57 13.12
C GLN A 99 22.50 3.69 14.14
N LYS A 100 21.18 3.79 14.23
CA LYS A 100 20.36 3.06 15.21
C LYS A 100 19.65 1.84 14.64
N CYS A 101 19.39 1.84 13.33
CA CYS A 101 18.73 0.78 12.60
C CYS A 101 19.66 0.10 11.58
N THR A 102 19.38 -1.18 11.32
CA THR A 102 19.83 -1.90 10.14
C THR A 102 18.59 -2.33 9.39
N LEU A 103 18.44 -1.89 8.15
CA LEU A 103 17.30 -2.21 7.30
C LEU A 103 17.69 -3.33 6.34
N LYS A 104 16.83 -4.35 6.19
CA LYS A 104 16.88 -5.31 5.09
C LYS A 104 15.57 -5.21 4.32
N ILE A 105 15.66 -4.85 3.04
CA ILE A 105 14.51 -4.47 2.22
C ILE A 105 14.45 -5.36 0.97
N ILE A 106 13.30 -5.98 0.73
CA ILE A 106 13.01 -6.71 -0.52
C ILE A 106 12.02 -5.84 -1.32
N PRO A 107 12.49 -5.02 -2.28
CA PRO A 107 11.63 -4.06 -2.97
C PRO A 107 10.57 -4.71 -3.87
N MET A 108 10.77 -5.95 -4.31
CA MET A 108 9.84 -6.71 -5.13
C MET A 108 10.01 -8.21 -4.85
N LEU A 109 9.06 -8.78 -4.09
CA LEU A 109 9.08 -10.20 -3.75
C LEU A 109 8.51 -11.09 -4.87
N ASN A 110 7.54 -10.59 -5.65
CA ASN A 110 6.89 -11.33 -6.74
C ASN A 110 7.18 -10.68 -8.10
N PRO A 111 8.41 -10.84 -8.64
CA PRO A 111 8.78 -10.27 -9.93
C PRO A 111 8.00 -10.89 -11.10
N ASP A 112 7.51 -12.12 -10.96
CA ASP A 112 6.72 -12.79 -11.99
C ASP A 112 5.33 -12.18 -12.11
N GLY A 113 4.66 -11.99 -10.97
CA GLY A 113 3.38 -11.28 -10.93
C GLY A 113 3.52 -9.83 -11.38
N ALA A 114 4.64 -9.18 -11.04
CA ALA A 114 4.93 -7.81 -11.44
C ALA A 114 4.99 -7.65 -12.95
N GLU A 115 5.67 -8.57 -13.67
CA GLU A 115 5.84 -8.50 -15.12
C GLU A 115 4.53 -8.56 -15.91
N VAL A 116 3.50 -9.21 -15.35
CA VAL A 116 2.18 -9.33 -15.98
C VAL A 116 1.06 -8.59 -15.23
N TYR A 117 1.45 -7.72 -14.28
CA TYR A 117 0.55 -6.91 -13.46
C TYR A 117 -0.58 -7.70 -12.80
N THR A 118 -0.23 -8.77 -12.10
CA THR A 118 -1.20 -9.62 -11.38
C THR A 118 -0.86 -9.74 -9.91
N ARG A 119 -1.88 -10.03 -9.10
CA ARG A 119 -1.75 -10.21 -7.65
C ARG A 119 -0.94 -11.46 -7.29
N VAL A 120 -1.11 -12.53 -8.03
CA VAL A 120 -0.55 -13.86 -7.73
C VAL A 120 0.83 -14.06 -8.37
N ASN A 121 1.59 -15.07 -7.97
CA ASN A 121 2.84 -15.42 -8.67
C ASN A 121 2.57 -16.22 -9.96
N ALA A 122 3.61 -16.68 -10.66
CA ALA A 122 3.48 -17.44 -11.91
C ALA A 122 2.65 -18.74 -11.76
N ASN A 123 2.66 -19.36 -10.58
CA ASN A 123 1.85 -20.55 -10.27
C ASN A 123 0.40 -20.21 -9.86
N LYS A 124 -0.01 -18.95 -9.99
CA LYS A 124 -1.34 -18.44 -9.58
C LYS A 124 -1.60 -18.58 -8.08
N ILE A 125 -0.55 -18.57 -7.26
CA ILE A 125 -0.65 -18.59 -5.81
C ILE A 125 -0.52 -17.17 -5.25
N ASP A 126 -1.43 -16.81 -4.34
CA ASP A 126 -1.31 -15.60 -3.54
C ASP A 126 -0.23 -15.86 -2.46
N LEU A 127 0.92 -15.21 -2.60
CA LEU A 127 2.05 -15.38 -1.66
C LEU A 127 1.67 -14.97 -0.23
N ASN A 128 0.72 -14.04 -0.06
CA ASN A 128 0.15 -13.66 1.23
C ASN A 128 -0.93 -14.64 1.71
N ARG A 129 -1.00 -15.84 1.14
CA ARG A 129 -1.76 -17.01 1.63
C ARG A 129 -0.90 -18.27 1.71
N ASP A 130 0.42 -18.13 1.62
CA ASP A 130 1.37 -19.25 1.57
C ASP A 130 2.41 -19.21 2.71
N ALA A 131 2.21 -18.39 3.74
CA ALA A 131 3.18 -18.19 4.83
C ALA A 131 3.43 -19.42 5.73
N LYS A 132 2.49 -20.38 5.74
CA LYS A 132 2.59 -21.63 6.50
C LYS A 132 3.12 -22.80 5.69
N LYS A 133 2.49 -23.06 4.54
CA LYS A 133 2.86 -24.21 3.70
C LYS A 133 4.15 -23.96 2.93
N LEU A 134 4.50 -22.69 2.67
CA LEU A 134 5.71 -22.27 1.98
C LEU A 134 5.91 -23.07 0.70
N THR A 135 4.86 -23.16 -0.12
CA THR A 135 4.87 -23.94 -1.36
C THR A 135 5.67 -23.26 -2.45
N GLN A 136 5.75 -21.93 -2.44
CA GLN A 136 6.38 -21.14 -3.49
C GLN A 136 7.85 -20.78 -3.17
N PRO A 137 8.74 -20.66 -4.17
CA PRO A 137 10.12 -20.25 -3.95
C PRO A 137 10.20 -18.85 -3.33
N GLU A 138 9.32 -17.92 -3.71
CA GLU A 138 9.28 -16.56 -3.15
C GLU A 138 8.91 -16.58 -1.66
N SER A 139 7.91 -17.40 -1.27
CA SER A 139 7.52 -17.59 0.12
C SER A 139 8.64 -18.16 0.98
N LYS A 140 9.33 -19.19 0.47
CA LYS A 140 10.49 -19.81 1.15
C LYS A 140 11.62 -18.80 1.32
N LEU A 141 11.92 -18.01 0.29
CA LEU A 141 12.94 -16.97 0.33
C LEU A 141 12.64 -15.92 1.40
N LEU A 142 11.41 -15.38 1.44
CA LEU A 142 11.04 -14.42 2.49
C LEU A 142 11.16 -15.03 3.89
N ARG A 143 10.76 -16.30 4.05
CA ARG A 143 10.88 -17.01 5.32
C ARG A 143 12.35 -17.16 5.75
N THR A 144 13.23 -17.57 4.84
CA THR A 144 14.68 -17.68 5.11
C THR A 144 15.27 -16.33 5.49
N VAL A 145 14.95 -15.26 4.76
CA VAL A 145 15.39 -13.89 5.10
C VAL A 145 14.95 -13.52 6.51
N TYR A 146 13.69 -13.78 6.87
CA TYR A 146 13.17 -13.51 8.22
C TYR A 146 13.94 -14.29 9.30
N GLU A 147 14.16 -15.59 9.10
CA GLU A 147 14.82 -16.46 10.07
C GLU A 147 16.32 -16.13 10.25
N ASP A 148 17.00 -15.79 9.16
CA ASP A 148 18.43 -15.45 9.17
C ASP A 148 18.67 -14.04 9.72
N PHE A 149 17.86 -13.07 9.27
CA PHE A 149 18.01 -11.67 9.69
C PHE A 149 17.48 -11.43 11.11
N ARG A 150 16.54 -12.26 11.59
CA ARG A 150 15.90 -12.15 12.91
C ARG A 150 15.43 -10.72 13.20
N PRO A 151 14.52 -10.14 12.41
CA PRO A 151 14.14 -8.75 12.56
C PRO A 151 13.52 -8.49 13.94
N HIS A 152 13.69 -7.27 14.42
CA HIS A 152 12.96 -6.76 15.59
C HIS A 152 11.65 -6.09 15.19
N TYR A 153 11.53 -5.63 13.94
CA TYR A 153 10.31 -5.10 13.33
C TYR A 153 10.17 -5.58 11.88
N CYS A 154 8.93 -5.78 11.45
CA CYS A 154 8.57 -6.11 10.07
C CYS A 154 7.63 -5.05 9.51
N LEU A 155 7.90 -4.52 8.32
CA LEU A 155 6.98 -3.63 7.59
C LEU A 155 6.52 -4.35 6.31
N ASN A 156 5.23 -4.70 6.29
CA ASN A 156 4.58 -5.35 5.16
C ASN A 156 3.95 -4.29 4.25
N LEU A 157 4.38 -4.20 3.00
CA LEU A 157 4.07 -3.06 2.14
C LEU A 157 3.17 -3.47 0.95
N HIS A 158 1.94 -2.96 0.93
CA HIS A 158 0.86 -3.31 0.01
C HIS A 158 0.15 -2.07 -0.58
N ASP A 159 -0.67 -2.30 -1.59
CA ASP A 159 -1.62 -1.31 -2.12
C ASP A 159 -3.06 -1.75 -1.85
N GLN A 160 -3.95 -0.78 -1.61
CA GLN A 160 -5.38 -1.00 -1.54
C GLN A 160 -6.12 -0.29 -2.67
N ARG A 161 -7.29 -0.85 -3.04
CA ARG A 161 -8.12 -0.38 -4.16
C ARG A 161 -8.76 0.99 -3.88
N THR A 162 -9.28 1.63 -4.92
CA THR A 162 -9.98 2.93 -4.85
C THR A 162 -11.32 2.87 -4.10
N ILE A 163 -11.83 1.67 -3.81
CA ILE A 163 -13.11 1.44 -3.11
C ILE A 163 -13.09 1.84 -1.63
N PHE A 164 -11.91 2.02 -1.04
CA PHE A 164 -11.77 2.17 0.40
C PHE A 164 -11.88 3.62 0.87
N ASN A 165 -12.65 3.83 1.93
CA ASN A 165 -12.84 5.11 2.61
C ASN A 165 -12.63 4.98 4.12
N VAL A 166 -12.37 6.11 4.78
CA VAL A 166 -12.14 6.17 6.23
C VAL A 166 -13.47 6.28 6.97
N GLY A 167 -13.78 5.31 7.83
CA GLY A 167 -15.04 5.25 8.55
C GLY A 167 -16.24 5.34 7.59
N HIS A 168 -17.24 6.15 7.93
CA HIS A 168 -18.38 6.43 7.06
C HIS A 168 -18.28 7.80 6.37
N THR A 169 -17.06 8.26 6.12
CA THR A 169 -16.82 9.59 5.55
C THR A 169 -16.60 9.52 4.04
N PRO A 170 -16.85 10.63 3.30
CA PRO A 170 -16.51 10.75 1.89
C PRO A 170 -15.02 11.01 1.67
N LYS A 171 -14.14 10.57 2.58
CA LYS A 171 -12.69 10.71 2.45
C LYS A 171 -12.09 9.37 2.05
N PRO A 172 -11.31 9.31 0.96
CA PRO A 172 -10.65 8.08 0.58
C PRO A 172 -9.63 7.68 1.65
N ALA A 173 -9.44 6.39 1.85
CA ALA A 173 -8.36 5.88 2.67
C ALA A 173 -7.07 5.97 1.85
N THR A 174 -6.38 7.12 1.90
CA THR A 174 -5.11 7.33 1.19
C THR A 174 -3.99 6.46 1.73
N ALA A 175 -3.93 6.31 3.04
CA ALA A 175 -3.07 5.34 3.70
C ALA A 175 -3.89 4.53 4.69
N SER A 176 -3.61 3.25 4.80
CA SER A 176 -4.14 2.46 5.89
C SER A 176 -3.07 1.62 6.54
N PHE A 177 -3.27 1.39 7.84
CA PHE A 177 -2.32 0.64 8.65
C PHE A 177 -3.03 -0.46 9.41
N LEU A 178 -2.28 -1.52 9.71
CA LEU A 178 -2.76 -2.60 10.56
C LEU A 178 -1.62 -3.14 11.41
N ALA A 179 -1.91 -3.33 12.69
CA ALA A 179 -1.18 -4.23 13.57
C ALA A 179 -1.83 -5.62 13.47
N PRO A 180 -1.28 -6.56 12.69
CA PRO A 180 -1.93 -7.83 12.37
C PRO A 180 -2.36 -8.60 13.61
N ALA A 181 -3.39 -9.44 13.48
CA ALA A 181 -3.77 -10.33 14.56
C ALA A 181 -2.71 -11.44 14.74
N SER A 182 -2.50 -11.89 15.98
CA SER A 182 -1.60 -13.02 16.29
C SER A 182 -2.33 -14.36 16.30
N ASP A 183 -3.64 -14.35 16.50
CA ASP A 183 -4.53 -15.50 16.61
C ASP A 183 -5.98 -15.12 16.24
N GLU A 184 -6.87 -16.11 16.21
CA GLU A 184 -8.29 -15.92 15.90
C GLU A 184 -9.01 -15.02 16.91
N GLN A 185 -8.57 -15.00 18.17
CA GLN A 185 -9.12 -14.15 19.22
C GLN A 185 -8.64 -12.70 19.12
N ARG A 186 -7.71 -12.40 18.20
CA ARG A 186 -7.07 -11.10 18.05
C ARG A 186 -6.41 -10.66 19.37
N THR A 187 -5.73 -11.57 20.05
CA THR A 187 -5.03 -11.28 21.32
C THR A 187 -4.04 -10.12 21.14
N ILE A 188 -4.04 -9.17 22.08
CA ILE A 188 -3.05 -8.10 22.14
C ILE A 188 -1.80 -8.63 22.84
N THR A 189 -0.96 -9.32 22.07
CA THR A 189 0.37 -9.77 22.52
C THR A 189 1.34 -8.60 22.65
N GLU A 190 2.48 -8.79 23.33
CA GLU A 190 3.51 -7.75 23.43
C GLU A 190 4.04 -7.30 22.06
N SER A 191 4.14 -8.23 21.10
CA SER A 191 4.52 -7.88 19.73
C SER A 191 3.45 -7.01 19.07
N ARG A 192 2.17 -7.33 19.27
CA ARG A 192 1.05 -6.62 18.65
C ARG A 192 0.88 -5.23 19.27
N LYS A 193 1.06 -5.12 20.59
CA LYS A 193 1.09 -3.85 21.33
C LYS A 193 2.15 -2.91 20.76
N LYS A 194 3.37 -3.40 20.47
CA LYS A 194 4.42 -2.59 19.84
C LYS A 194 4.00 -2.09 18.44
N SER A 195 3.41 -2.96 17.63
CA SER A 195 2.88 -2.58 16.31
C SER A 195 1.78 -1.52 16.42
N MET A 196 0.82 -1.68 17.33
CA MET A 196 -0.27 -0.72 17.56
C MET A 196 0.28 0.65 17.94
N LYS A 197 1.23 0.69 18.89
CA LYS A 197 1.88 1.93 19.32
C LYS A 197 2.66 2.60 18.19
N LEU A 198 3.35 1.82 17.36
CA LEU A 198 4.05 2.35 16.18
C LEU A 198 3.07 2.95 15.18
N VAL A 199 1.94 2.29 14.92
CA VAL A 199 0.88 2.82 14.05
C VAL A 199 0.29 4.11 14.63
N GLY A 200 0.00 4.17 15.93
CA GLY A 200 -0.48 5.39 16.60
C GLY A 200 0.51 6.56 16.44
N ALA A 201 1.81 6.28 16.51
CA ALA A 201 2.85 7.29 16.28
C ALA A 201 2.89 7.79 14.83
N ILE A 202 2.75 6.87 13.86
CA ILE A 202 2.69 7.22 12.43
C ILE A 202 1.44 8.07 12.15
N ASP A 203 0.27 7.66 12.66
CA ASP A 203 -0.99 8.37 12.46
C ASP A 203 -0.94 9.80 13.03
N HIS A 204 -0.47 9.96 14.27
CA HIS A 204 -0.36 11.25 14.93
C HIS A 204 0.33 12.31 14.07
N ASP A 205 1.50 11.95 13.51
CA ASP A 205 2.30 12.85 12.70
C ASP A 205 1.77 12.95 11.26
N LEU A 206 1.40 11.83 10.62
CA LEU A 206 0.97 11.80 9.21
C LEU A 206 -0.40 12.47 8.99
N ASN A 207 -1.29 12.43 9.98
CA ASN A 207 -2.63 13.00 9.91
C ASN A 207 -2.60 14.54 9.70
N SER A 208 -1.51 15.20 10.05
CA SER A 208 -1.26 16.62 9.73
C SER A 208 -1.20 16.90 8.22
N CYS A 209 -0.82 15.90 7.42
CA CYS A 209 -0.62 16.01 5.97
C CYS A 209 -1.81 15.49 5.16
N ILE A 210 -2.54 14.51 5.69
CA ILE A 210 -3.68 13.85 5.04
C ILE A 210 -4.86 13.67 6.01
N SER A 211 -5.29 14.77 6.61
CA SER A 211 -6.28 14.77 7.68
C SER A 211 -7.56 13.98 7.37
N GLY A 212 -7.81 12.93 8.16
CA GLY A 212 -8.98 12.05 8.01
C GLY A 212 -8.95 11.13 6.79
N GLN A 213 -7.79 10.95 6.15
CA GLN A 213 -7.57 9.99 5.06
C GLN A 213 -6.66 8.83 5.48
N ILE A 214 -6.44 8.66 6.78
CA ILE A 214 -5.77 7.50 7.39
C ILE A 214 -6.82 6.60 7.98
N GLY A 215 -6.75 5.31 7.65
CA GLY A 215 -7.68 4.30 8.17
C GLY A 215 -6.98 3.07 8.75
N ARG A 216 -7.71 2.32 9.56
CA ARG A 216 -7.28 1.03 10.10
C ARG A 216 -7.78 -0.09 9.18
N TYR A 217 -6.88 -0.93 8.71
CA TYR A 217 -7.24 -2.07 7.85
C TYR A 217 -7.83 -3.22 8.68
N ASP A 218 -8.66 -4.05 8.04
CA ASP A 218 -9.33 -5.17 8.69
C ASP A 218 -8.32 -6.15 9.31
N ASP A 219 -8.53 -6.49 10.59
CA ASP A 219 -7.65 -7.36 11.37
C ASP A 219 -8.16 -8.80 11.49
N THR A 220 -8.98 -9.26 10.54
CA THR A 220 -9.42 -10.65 10.47
C THR A 220 -8.22 -11.57 10.33
N TYR A 221 -8.02 -12.39 11.36
CA TYR A 221 -6.89 -13.31 11.42
C TYR A 221 -6.95 -14.35 10.30
N ASN A 222 -5.81 -14.52 9.64
CA ASN A 222 -5.55 -15.63 8.75
C ASN A 222 -4.10 -16.05 8.90
N ALA A 223 -3.90 -17.19 9.53
CA ALA A 223 -2.58 -17.74 9.80
C ALA A 223 -1.76 -18.08 8.54
N ASN A 224 -2.33 -17.99 7.34
CA ASN A 224 -1.62 -18.15 6.07
C ASN A 224 -1.10 -16.81 5.50
N CYS A 225 -1.53 -15.68 6.06
CA CYS A 225 -0.97 -14.35 5.77
C CYS A 225 0.41 -14.21 6.41
N VAL A 226 1.32 -13.54 5.70
CA VAL A 226 2.69 -13.33 6.18
C VAL A 226 2.70 -12.41 7.40
N GLY A 227 1.92 -11.32 7.36
CA GLY A 227 1.82 -10.37 8.47
C GLY A 227 1.42 -11.03 9.79
N ASP A 228 0.29 -11.75 9.77
CA ASP A 228 -0.22 -12.52 10.91
C ASP A 228 0.77 -13.58 11.38
N THR A 229 1.43 -14.27 10.45
CA THR A 229 2.44 -15.30 10.78
C THR A 229 3.61 -14.70 11.54
N PHE A 230 4.21 -13.60 11.04
CA PHE A 230 5.35 -12.97 11.71
C PHE A 230 4.95 -12.32 13.04
N GLN A 231 3.74 -11.77 13.12
CA GLN A 231 3.16 -11.27 14.35
C GLN A 231 2.99 -12.39 15.40
N ALA A 232 2.45 -13.54 15.00
CA ALA A 232 2.26 -14.72 15.83
C ALA A 232 3.59 -15.36 16.27
N LEU A 233 4.65 -15.22 15.46
CA LEU A 233 6.02 -15.59 15.83
C LEU A 233 6.68 -14.60 16.82
N GLY A 234 5.95 -13.58 17.27
CA GLY A 234 6.41 -12.63 18.29
C GLY A 234 7.17 -11.43 17.73
N THR A 235 7.21 -11.23 16.41
CA THR A 235 7.86 -10.06 15.80
C THR A 235 6.83 -8.96 15.51
N PRO A 236 6.96 -7.76 16.10
CA PRO A 236 6.12 -6.62 15.76
C PRO A 236 6.09 -6.39 14.25
N THR A 237 4.91 -6.56 13.65
CA THR A 237 4.68 -6.39 12.22
C THR A 237 3.65 -5.29 12.00
N VAL A 238 3.88 -4.41 11.03
CA VAL A 238 2.93 -3.37 10.61
C VAL A 238 2.67 -3.51 9.13
N LEU A 239 1.39 -3.60 8.75
CA LEU A 239 0.93 -3.54 7.38
C LEU A 239 0.75 -2.07 6.97
N PHE A 240 1.23 -1.74 5.78
CA PHE A 240 1.01 -0.47 5.07
C PHE A 240 0.18 -0.77 3.84
N GLU A 241 -0.93 -0.06 3.68
CA GLU A 241 -1.81 -0.16 2.53
C GLU A 241 -1.87 1.20 1.82
N ALA A 242 -1.25 1.28 0.64
CA ALA A 242 -1.25 2.46 -0.20
C ALA A 242 -2.58 2.58 -0.96
N GLY A 243 -3.46 3.47 -0.51
CA GLY A 243 -4.78 3.68 -1.08
C GLY A 243 -4.85 4.91 -1.98
N HIS A 244 -6.05 5.47 -2.17
CA HIS A 244 -6.27 6.53 -3.15
C HIS A 244 -6.19 7.90 -2.51
N PHE A 245 -5.58 8.84 -3.21
CA PHE A 245 -5.70 10.26 -2.94
C PHE A 245 -6.52 10.89 -4.08
N VAL A 246 -7.33 11.90 -3.78
CA VAL A 246 -8.19 12.57 -4.77
C VAL A 246 -7.42 12.89 -6.05
N ASP A 247 -7.98 12.48 -7.19
CA ASP A 247 -7.43 12.63 -8.55
C ASP A 247 -6.04 12.00 -8.79
N ASP A 248 -5.58 11.11 -7.91
CA ASP A 248 -4.26 10.47 -7.97
C ASP A 248 -4.33 9.00 -8.43
N TYR A 249 -4.87 8.77 -9.63
CA TYR A 249 -4.97 7.42 -10.19
C TYR A 249 -3.61 6.77 -10.47
N GLU A 250 -2.58 7.58 -10.76
CA GLU A 250 -1.19 7.14 -10.94
C GLU A 250 -0.45 6.86 -9.62
N ARG A 251 -1.07 7.16 -8.47
CA ARG A 251 -0.54 6.89 -7.12
C ARG A 251 0.80 7.59 -6.87
N GLU A 252 0.93 8.85 -7.26
CA GLU A 252 2.13 9.65 -7.03
C GLU A 252 2.04 10.51 -5.76
N GLN A 253 0.83 10.97 -5.39
CA GLN A 253 0.60 11.60 -4.08
C GLN A 253 0.52 10.56 -2.97
N THR A 254 -0.18 9.45 -3.19
CA THR A 254 -0.17 8.33 -2.24
C THR A 254 1.26 7.87 -1.96
N ARG A 255 2.08 7.69 -3.01
CA ARG A 255 3.51 7.34 -2.89
C ARG A 255 4.25 8.28 -1.93
N LYS A 256 4.04 9.60 -2.04
CA LYS A 256 4.65 10.60 -1.16
C LYS A 256 4.27 10.38 0.30
N TYR A 257 2.99 10.16 0.59
CA TYR A 257 2.52 9.98 1.96
C TYR A 257 2.95 8.64 2.56
N ILE A 258 3.03 7.58 1.75
CA ILE A 258 3.64 6.32 2.19
C ILE A 258 5.13 6.50 2.47
N PHE A 259 5.87 7.24 1.63
CA PHE A 259 7.26 7.58 1.92
C PHE A 259 7.40 8.29 3.28
N TYR A 260 6.56 9.29 3.56
CA TYR A 260 6.54 9.95 4.88
C TYR A 260 6.20 8.97 6.02
N ALA A 261 5.23 8.09 5.82
CA ALA A 261 4.87 7.06 6.80
C ALA A 261 6.05 6.11 7.10
N LEU A 262 6.83 5.74 6.08
CA LEU A 262 8.04 4.93 6.25
C LEU A 262 9.12 5.68 7.04
N VAL A 263 9.38 6.95 6.74
CA VAL A 263 10.34 7.78 7.50
C VAL A 263 9.90 7.90 8.96
N LEU A 264 8.62 8.19 9.20
CA LEU A 264 8.04 8.28 10.54
C LEU A 264 8.15 6.97 11.31
N ALA A 265 7.90 5.83 10.66
CA ALA A 265 8.05 4.52 11.27
C ALA A 265 9.51 4.27 11.70
N LEU A 266 10.47 4.50 10.79
CA LEU A 266 11.89 4.29 11.06
C LEU A 266 12.41 5.23 12.14
N LYS A 267 12.01 6.50 12.12
CA LYS A 267 12.34 7.47 13.16
C LYS A 267 11.84 7.00 14.53
N ASN A 268 10.55 6.67 14.64
CA ASN A 268 9.94 6.22 15.90
C ASN A 268 10.50 4.88 16.40
N ILE A 269 10.94 3.99 15.51
CA ILE A 269 11.65 2.78 15.88
C ILE A 269 13.06 3.12 16.39
N SER A 270 13.77 4.03 15.71
CA SER A 270 15.15 4.38 16.06
C SER A 270 15.26 5.14 17.38
N GLU A 271 14.26 5.94 17.72
CA GLU A 271 14.22 6.78 18.93
C GLU A 271 13.36 6.20 20.05
N ASP A 272 12.75 5.03 19.85
CA ASP A 272 11.72 4.48 20.74
C ASP A 272 10.52 5.43 20.94
N GLY A 273 10.29 6.39 20.05
CA GLY A 273 9.23 7.41 20.15
C GLY A 273 7.82 6.83 20.27
N HIS A 274 7.60 5.67 19.64
CA HIS A 274 6.34 4.91 19.74
C HIS A 274 5.97 4.53 21.19
N LYS A 275 6.91 4.51 22.15
CA LYS A 275 6.61 4.20 23.56
C LYS A 275 5.68 5.21 24.23
N HIS A 276 5.60 6.43 23.70
CA HIS A 276 4.68 7.47 24.18
C HIS A 276 3.22 7.24 23.78
N PHE A 277 2.97 6.31 22.86
CA PHE A 277 1.64 5.97 22.37
C PHE A 277 1.09 4.73 23.07
N THR A 278 -0.21 4.55 22.94
CA THR A 278 -1.02 3.49 23.55
C THR A 278 -1.80 2.73 22.49
N GLU A 279 -2.35 1.58 22.88
CA GLU A 279 -3.28 0.81 22.07
C GLU A 279 -4.55 1.61 21.75
N THR A 280 -4.96 2.52 22.63
CA THR A 280 -6.09 3.42 22.40
C THR A 280 -5.85 4.34 21.21
N ASP A 281 -4.63 4.86 21.05
CA ASP A 281 -4.29 5.72 19.90
C ASP A 281 -4.48 4.96 18.57
N TYR A 282 -4.13 3.67 18.54
CA TYR A 282 -4.39 2.80 17.39
C TYR A 282 -5.88 2.56 17.14
N PHE A 283 -6.66 2.26 18.18
CA PHE A 283 -8.10 2.00 18.03
C PHE A 283 -8.92 3.24 17.70
N ASN A 284 -8.39 4.44 18.00
CA ASN A 284 -9.01 5.70 17.60
C ASN A 284 -8.91 5.97 16.09
N ILE A 285 -8.02 5.27 15.36
CA ILE A 285 -7.96 5.33 13.91
C ILE A 285 -9.22 4.63 13.35
N PRO A 286 -10.06 5.32 12.57
CA PRO A 286 -11.29 4.73 12.05
C PRO A 286 -10.99 3.56 11.11
N GLU A 287 -11.79 2.49 11.19
CA GLU A 287 -11.65 1.37 10.25
C GLU A 287 -12.04 1.79 8.83
N ASN A 288 -11.44 1.11 7.84
CA ASN A 288 -11.82 1.28 6.45
C ASN A 288 -13.21 0.69 6.18
N ASN A 289 -13.98 1.36 5.31
CA ASN A 289 -15.16 0.79 4.66
C ASN A 289 -14.95 0.72 3.15
N LYS A 290 -15.90 0.08 2.45
CA LYS A 290 -15.90 -0.09 0.98
C LYS A 290 -17.06 0.69 0.34
N GLN A 291 -17.13 1.99 0.63
CA GLN A 291 -18.25 2.85 0.22
C GLN A 291 -17.90 3.74 -0.98
N PHE A 292 -16.72 3.60 -1.60
CA PHE A 292 -16.35 4.39 -2.77
C PHE A 292 -16.53 3.63 -4.09
N PHE A 293 -16.96 4.38 -5.09
CA PHE A 293 -16.84 4.06 -6.51
C PHE A 293 -15.84 5.00 -7.17
N ASP A 294 -15.27 4.58 -8.30
CA ASP A 294 -14.50 5.47 -9.15
C ASP A 294 -15.42 6.53 -9.77
N ILE A 295 -16.60 6.11 -10.20
CA ILE A 295 -17.64 6.99 -10.71
C ILE A 295 -18.98 6.60 -10.07
N LEU A 296 -19.67 7.58 -9.49
CA LEU A 296 -21.02 7.44 -8.97
C LEU A 296 -22.00 8.26 -9.82
N ILE A 297 -22.97 7.60 -10.43
CA ILE A 297 -23.99 8.25 -11.26
C ILE A 297 -25.32 8.18 -10.51
N LEU A 298 -25.87 9.33 -10.14
CA LEU A 298 -27.13 9.45 -9.44
C LEU A 298 -28.28 9.65 -10.44
N ASN A 299 -29.46 9.12 -10.10
CA ASN A 299 -30.70 9.26 -10.87
C ASN A 299 -30.59 8.70 -12.31
N ALA A 300 -30.10 7.46 -12.42
CA ALA A 300 -29.79 6.78 -13.68
C ALA A 300 -31.02 6.60 -14.61
N SER A 301 -32.25 6.67 -14.09
CA SER A 301 -33.48 6.67 -14.91
C SER A 301 -33.56 7.78 -15.95
N ALA A 302 -32.76 8.85 -15.82
CA ALA A 302 -32.65 9.89 -16.83
C ALA A 302 -31.73 9.52 -18.02
N ILE A 303 -31.02 8.39 -17.95
CA ILE A 303 -30.15 7.89 -19.03
C ILE A 303 -30.97 7.09 -20.04
N ASN A 304 -31.63 6.03 -19.57
CA ASN A 304 -32.56 5.22 -20.36
C ASN A 304 -33.67 4.63 -19.49
N SER A 305 -34.72 4.09 -20.12
CA SER A 305 -35.91 3.60 -19.43
C SER A 305 -35.77 2.24 -18.74
N SER A 306 -34.59 1.60 -18.80
CA SER A 306 -34.35 0.32 -18.14
C SER A 306 -34.06 0.45 -16.64
N PHE A 307 -33.67 1.64 -16.19
CA PHE A 307 -33.42 1.95 -14.79
C PHE A 307 -34.68 2.44 -14.07
N ASN A 308 -34.86 2.04 -12.82
CA ASN A 308 -35.96 2.53 -11.98
C ASN A 308 -35.70 3.96 -11.52
N GLY A 309 -36.76 4.68 -11.12
CA GLY A 309 -36.70 6.13 -10.82
C GLY A 309 -35.75 6.57 -9.70
N LYS A 310 -35.23 5.64 -8.88
CA LYS A 310 -34.26 5.91 -7.81
C LYS A 310 -32.90 5.27 -8.03
N ASP A 311 -32.71 4.55 -9.14
CA ASP A 311 -31.49 3.81 -9.37
C ASP A 311 -30.31 4.76 -9.58
N SER A 312 -29.17 4.36 -9.03
CA SER A 312 -27.85 4.95 -9.21
C SER A 312 -26.90 3.87 -9.71
N LEU A 313 -25.82 4.28 -10.38
CA LEU A 313 -24.79 3.37 -10.90
C LEU A 313 -23.48 3.64 -10.17
N GLY A 314 -22.90 2.59 -9.61
CA GLY A 314 -21.54 2.59 -9.09
C GLY A 314 -20.62 1.92 -10.10
N ILE A 315 -19.60 2.63 -10.58
CA ILE A 315 -18.62 2.14 -11.54
C ILE A 315 -17.25 2.05 -10.87
N LEU A 316 -16.58 0.92 -11.08
CA LEU A 316 -15.19 0.72 -10.69
C LEU A 316 -14.30 0.52 -11.92
N TYR A 317 -13.09 1.03 -11.86
CA TYR A 317 -12.08 0.72 -12.86
C TYR A 317 -11.46 -0.65 -12.61
N THR A 318 -11.39 -1.44 -13.69
CA THR A 318 -10.48 -2.58 -13.78
C THR A 318 -9.17 -2.11 -14.41
N GLU A 319 -8.07 -2.39 -13.75
CA GLU A 319 -6.73 -2.07 -14.24
C GLU A 319 -6.25 -3.16 -15.22
N VAL A 320 -5.85 -2.75 -16.43
CA VAL A 320 -5.39 -3.66 -17.47
C VAL A 320 -4.05 -3.19 -18.01
N LEU A 321 -3.02 -4.03 -17.92
CA LEU A 321 -1.72 -3.77 -18.53
C LEU A 321 -1.83 -3.93 -20.06
N LYS A 322 -1.54 -2.87 -20.81
CA LYS A 322 -1.38 -2.90 -22.27
C LYS A 322 -0.17 -2.06 -22.66
N ASN A 323 0.71 -2.61 -23.50
CA ASN A 323 1.89 -1.91 -24.01
C ASN A 323 2.75 -1.22 -22.92
N GLY A 324 2.91 -1.88 -21.76
CA GLY A 324 3.70 -1.37 -20.64
C GLY A 324 3.05 -0.23 -19.84
N LYS A 325 1.74 0.00 -20.01
CA LYS A 325 0.97 0.99 -19.24
C LYS A 325 -0.33 0.38 -18.70
N ILE A 326 -0.77 0.90 -17.55
CA ILE A 326 -2.06 0.51 -16.98
C ILE A 326 -3.16 1.37 -17.60
N HIS A 327 -4.18 0.71 -18.10
CA HIS A 327 -5.41 1.32 -18.57
C HIS A 327 -6.53 1.03 -17.58
N PHE A 328 -7.26 2.07 -17.20
CA PHE A 328 -8.43 1.97 -16.34
C PHE A 328 -9.67 1.73 -17.21
N VAL A 329 -10.22 0.52 -17.14
CA VAL A 329 -11.40 0.11 -17.90
C VAL A 329 -12.61 0.17 -16.97
N PRO A 330 -13.58 1.08 -17.21
CA PRO A 330 -14.76 1.20 -16.35
C PRO A 330 -15.63 -0.05 -16.43
N LYS A 331 -16.18 -0.46 -15.29
CA LYS A 331 -17.17 -1.53 -15.18
C LYS A 331 -18.25 -1.13 -14.20
N ILE A 332 -19.51 -1.35 -14.58
CA ILE A 332 -20.64 -1.23 -13.66
C ILE A 332 -20.46 -2.31 -12.58
N GLU A 333 -20.23 -1.87 -11.35
CA GLU A 333 -20.10 -2.73 -10.18
C GLU A 333 -21.46 -2.92 -9.50
N MET A 334 -22.26 -1.86 -9.43
CA MET A 334 -23.53 -1.88 -8.71
C MET A 334 -24.58 -0.99 -9.39
N VAL A 335 -25.83 -1.46 -9.36
CA VAL A 335 -27.03 -0.72 -9.80
C VAL A 335 -28.07 -0.80 -8.68
N GLY A 336 -28.66 0.33 -8.32
CA GLY A 336 -29.75 0.39 -7.34
C GLY A 336 -29.72 1.66 -6.49
N GLU A 337 -30.37 1.63 -5.33
CA GLU A 337 -30.30 2.74 -4.36
C GLU A 337 -28.93 2.73 -3.67
N LEU A 338 -28.06 3.70 -4.01
CA LEU A 338 -26.69 3.81 -3.52
C LEU A 338 -26.53 4.91 -2.45
N GLU A 339 -27.52 5.08 -1.58
CA GLU A 339 -27.42 6.02 -0.47
C GLU A 339 -26.28 5.62 0.49
N GLY A 340 -25.48 6.59 0.92
CA GLY A 340 -24.31 6.36 1.77
C GLY A 340 -23.06 5.87 1.05
N TYR A 341 -23.09 5.74 -0.28
CA TYR A 341 -21.90 5.58 -1.11
C TYR A 341 -21.39 6.91 -1.65
N PHE A 342 -20.13 6.91 -2.06
CA PHE A 342 -19.42 8.07 -2.57
C PHE A 342 -18.76 7.74 -3.91
N GLY A 343 -18.51 8.75 -4.75
CA GLY A 343 -17.74 8.60 -5.98
C GLY A 343 -16.51 9.52 -5.95
N HIS A 344 -15.36 9.03 -6.42
CA HIS A 344 -14.21 9.91 -6.73
C HIS A 344 -14.62 10.95 -7.77
N GLN A 345 -15.44 10.53 -8.73
CA GLN A 345 -16.22 11.40 -9.60
C GLN A 345 -17.70 11.11 -9.42
N SER A 346 -18.55 12.15 -9.46
CA SER A 346 -19.99 12.00 -9.31
C SER A 346 -20.75 12.81 -10.37
N TYR A 347 -21.81 12.22 -10.91
CA TYR A 347 -22.71 12.87 -11.87
C TYR A 347 -24.15 12.73 -11.41
N ASN A 348 -24.91 13.82 -11.33
CA ASN A 348 -26.35 13.75 -11.09
C ASN A 348 -27.11 13.94 -12.40
N CYS A 349 -27.77 12.90 -12.92
CA CYS A 349 -28.42 12.96 -14.23
C CYS A 349 -29.64 13.91 -14.30
N LEU A 350 -30.16 14.36 -13.16
CA LEU A 350 -31.19 15.42 -13.12
C LEU A 350 -30.59 16.83 -13.35
N ASN A 351 -29.27 16.98 -13.20
CA ASN A 351 -28.54 18.18 -13.56
C ASN A 351 -28.13 18.10 -15.04
N SER A 352 -28.55 19.09 -15.83
CA SER A 352 -28.31 19.12 -17.28
C SER A 352 -26.83 19.25 -17.66
N ASN A 353 -26.02 19.93 -16.84
CA ASN A 353 -24.58 20.04 -17.06
C ASN A 353 -23.87 18.71 -16.78
N ASP A 354 -24.20 18.05 -15.67
CA ASP A 354 -23.63 16.75 -15.33
C ASP A 354 -23.99 15.71 -16.39
N LEU A 355 -25.26 15.67 -16.83
CA LEU A 355 -25.69 14.76 -17.90
C LEU A 355 -24.95 15.04 -19.22
N LYS A 356 -24.69 16.31 -19.54
CA LYS A 356 -23.90 16.67 -20.73
C LYS A 356 -22.45 16.20 -20.62
N LEU A 357 -21.83 16.32 -19.44
CA LEU A 357 -20.47 15.83 -19.19
C LEU A 357 -20.41 14.30 -19.19
N LEU A 358 -21.43 13.64 -18.61
CA LEU A 358 -21.54 12.19 -18.58
C LEU A 358 -21.65 11.60 -20.00
N LYS A 359 -22.41 12.26 -20.90
CA LYS A 359 -22.51 11.90 -22.33
C LYS A 359 -21.20 11.97 -23.10
N GLN A 360 -20.19 12.66 -22.58
CA GLN A 360 -18.86 12.74 -23.19
C GLN A 360 -17.90 11.67 -22.67
N GLN A 361 -18.30 10.89 -21.66
CA GLN A 361 -17.47 9.85 -21.10
C GLN A 361 -17.32 8.67 -22.09
N PRO A 362 -16.14 8.04 -22.15
CA PRO A 362 -15.87 6.98 -23.12
C PRO A 362 -16.74 5.73 -22.91
N PHE A 363 -17.34 5.56 -21.73
CA PHE A 363 -18.23 4.45 -21.37
C PHE A 363 -19.72 4.82 -21.49
N TRP A 364 -20.07 5.99 -22.02
CA TRP A 364 -21.47 6.42 -22.13
C TRP A 364 -22.34 5.39 -22.86
N GLU A 365 -21.86 4.86 -23.98
CA GLU A 365 -22.61 3.87 -24.77
C GLU A 365 -22.86 2.57 -23.99
N ASP A 366 -21.98 2.20 -23.06
CA ASP A 366 -22.12 0.98 -22.25
C ASP A 366 -23.22 1.12 -21.18
N ILE A 367 -23.56 2.35 -20.78
CA ILE A 367 -24.62 2.63 -19.79
C ILE A 367 -25.91 3.15 -20.43
N ALA A 368 -25.83 3.68 -21.65
CA ALA A 368 -26.97 4.24 -22.37
C ALA A 368 -27.80 3.18 -23.11
N ASN A 369 -27.14 2.12 -23.59
CA ASN A 369 -27.75 0.97 -24.25
C ASN A 369 -28.04 -0.14 -23.23
#